data_AF-A0A7S4RPN8-F1
#
_entry.id   AF-A0A7S4RPN8-F1
#
_cell.length_a   1.000
_cell.length_b   1.000
_cell.length_c   1.000
_cell.angle_alpha   90.00
_cell.angle_beta   90.00
_cell.angle_gamma   90.00
#
_symmetry.space_group_name_H-M   'P 1'
#
loop_
_entity.id
_entity.type
_entity.pdbx_description
1 polymer ?
#
loop_
_entity_poly.entity_id
_entity_poly.type
_entity_poly.pdbx_seq_one_letter_code
_entity_poly.pdbx_strand_id
1 'polypeptide(L)'
;MSQTRRKELPLKRKHVSLNVILFIFIFSCAASSFIMFRYGISEEDEHVLHQMASVEKFKEMHLNHDTESNANFKTKKPPVPMPPQEDRELHLARGVAGLPMSQTPALEGAERGKIECDVDANDLAYWNEPQGLRDIHFQSPFAVVEDDSSEKYLSFEPDSGGWNNIRMSLENMFVIAAATNRTLVLPPEQPVYLLNYDKKKHHRGFADFYPIHKPYFRNRLKIITTEEFLQREGDANGRLPISEELKERVMKAHQVCERRAKSSISCFAVYDHLRSVGYVPSIDGNKNCFVFDTDAYQGNKMTTAHSRAAKNFCSVCLGNST
;
A
#
# COMPACT_ATOMS: atom_id res chain seq x y z
N MET A 1 2.84 35.08 55.10
CA MET A 1 2.85 35.33 53.64
C MET A 1 3.96 34.49 53.03
N SER A 2 3.61 33.34 52.48
CA SER A 2 4.55 32.31 51.99
C SER A 2 4.76 32.49 50.49
N GLN A 3 5.98 32.80 50.07
CA GLN A 3 6.38 32.84 48.65
C GLN A 3 6.92 31.47 48.23
N THR A 4 6.16 30.76 47.40
CA THR A 4 6.57 29.50 46.80
C THR A 4 7.39 29.78 45.53
N ARG A 5 8.72 29.53 45.57
CA ARG A 5 9.58 29.52 44.37
C ARG A 5 9.30 28.28 43.53
N ARG A 6 8.79 28.46 42.30
CA ARG A 6 8.83 27.43 41.25
C ARG A 6 10.26 27.31 40.74
N LYS A 7 10.82 26.09 40.78
CA LYS A 7 12.06 25.74 40.08
C LYS A 7 11.73 25.45 38.63
N GLU A 8 12.36 26.16 37.71
CA GLU A 8 12.34 25.84 36.28
C GLU A 8 13.24 24.62 36.01
N LEU A 9 12.70 23.63 35.31
CA LEU A 9 13.43 22.45 34.82
C LEU A 9 13.93 22.73 33.39
N PRO A 10 15.20 22.41 33.05
CA PRO A 10 15.71 22.64 31.71
C PRO A 10 15.11 21.62 30.72
N LEU A 11 14.40 22.10 29.70
CA LEU A 11 14.01 21.31 28.54
C LEU A 11 15.26 20.95 27.73
N LYS A 12 15.73 19.70 27.87
CA LYS A 12 16.67 19.10 26.90
C LYS A 12 15.91 18.76 25.61
N ARG A 13 16.09 19.56 24.56
CA ARG A 13 15.73 19.17 23.19
C ARG A 13 16.66 18.04 22.74
N LYS A 14 16.11 16.85 22.52
CA LYS A 14 16.78 15.79 21.77
C LYS A 14 16.56 16.07 20.28
N HIS A 15 17.64 16.17 19.52
CA HIS A 15 17.60 16.11 18.06
C HIS A 15 17.13 14.71 17.65
N VAL A 16 15.99 14.65 16.98
CA VAL A 16 15.51 13.44 16.30
C VAL A 16 15.92 13.60 14.83
N SER A 17 16.82 12.75 14.36
CA SER A 17 17.19 12.67 12.95
C SER A 17 15.98 12.27 12.11
N LEU A 18 15.81 12.95 10.96
CA LEU A 18 14.69 12.82 10.03
C LEU A 18 14.52 11.39 9.44
N ASN A 19 15.54 10.54 9.55
CA ASN A 19 15.51 9.15 9.08
C ASN A 19 14.73 8.18 10.00
N VAL A 20 14.32 8.60 11.20
CA VAL A 20 13.52 7.78 12.12
C VAL A 20 12.03 7.79 11.76
N ILE A 21 11.58 8.78 10.96
CA ILE A 21 10.15 8.93 10.64
C ILE A 21 9.69 7.90 9.61
N LEU A 22 10.53 7.53 8.63
CA LEU A 22 10.15 6.58 7.58
C LEU A 22 10.05 5.13 8.08
N PHE A 23 10.87 4.74 9.06
CA PHE A 23 10.83 3.40 9.67
C PHE A 23 9.63 3.21 10.62
N ILE A 24 9.10 4.29 11.22
CA ILE A 24 7.91 4.21 12.08
C ILE A 24 6.63 3.93 11.27
N PHE A 25 6.58 4.32 9.99
CA PHE A 25 5.40 4.12 9.15
C PHE A 25 5.13 2.64 8.79
N ILE A 26 6.17 1.80 8.74
CA ILE A 26 6.00 0.36 8.44
C ILE A 26 5.55 -0.42 9.70
N PHE A 27 5.94 0.02 10.90
CA PHE A 27 5.66 -0.74 12.14
C PHE A 27 4.28 -0.50 12.76
N SER A 28 3.52 0.53 12.36
CA SER A 28 2.19 0.78 12.94
C SER A 28 1.04 -0.02 12.30
N CYS A 29 1.32 -0.88 11.31
CA CYS A 29 0.28 -1.56 10.50
C CYS A 29 0.03 -3.05 10.85
N ALA A 30 0.62 -3.59 11.92
CA ALA A 30 0.58 -5.03 12.21
C ALA A 30 -0.72 -5.56 12.87
N ALA A 31 -1.89 -5.00 12.56
CA ALA A 31 -3.17 -5.47 13.10
C ALA A 31 -4.29 -5.69 12.06
N SER A 32 -4.00 -5.58 10.76
CA SER A 32 -4.99 -5.88 9.73
C SER A 32 -4.78 -7.31 9.19
N SER A 33 -5.75 -8.20 9.42
CA SER A 33 -5.75 -9.54 8.83
C SER A 33 -5.99 -9.45 7.31
N PHE A 34 -5.11 -10.04 6.51
CA PHE A 34 -5.25 -10.14 5.06
C PHE A 34 -5.93 -11.47 4.69
N ILE A 35 -6.79 -11.49 3.66
CA ILE A 35 -7.49 -12.69 3.18
C ILE A 35 -7.22 -12.87 1.69
N MET A 36 -6.51 -13.92 1.28
CA MET A 36 -6.14 -14.17 -0.11
C MET A 36 -6.68 -15.54 -0.58
N PHE A 37 -7.53 -15.58 -1.61
CA PHE A 37 -8.14 -16.84 -2.05
C PHE A 37 -7.17 -17.76 -2.80
N ARG A 38 -7.26 -19.07 -2.55
CA ARG A 38 -6.60 -20.14 -3.32
C ARG A 38 -7.60 -21.25 -3.64
N TYR A 39 -7.74 -21.57 -4.92
CA TYR A 39 -8.03 -22.93 -5.37
C TYR A 39 -6.91 -23.31 -6.34
N GLY A 40 -6.29 -24.47 -6.11
CA GLY A 40 -5.32 -25.10 -7.01
C GLY A 40 -3.94 -24.48 -7.04
N ILE A 41 -3.13 -24.64 -5.99
CA ILE A 41 -1.72 -24.28 -6.09
C ILE A 41 -0.82 -25.25 -5.30
N SER A 42 0.31 -25.63 -5.93
CA SER A 42 1.41 -26.42 -5.39
C SER A 42 2.27 -25.63 -4.36
N GLU A 43 3.24 -26.30 -3.73
CA GLU A 43 4.19 -25.70 -2.76
C GLU A 43 5.03 -24.53 -3.32
N GLU A 44 5.14 -24.36 -4.65
CA GLU A 44 6.09 -23.39 -5.26
C GLU A 44 5.64 -21.93 -5.12
N ASP A 45 4.35 -21.65 -5.06
CA ASP A 45 3.80 -20.28 -5.02
C ASP A 45 3.83 -19.64 -3.62
N GLU A 46 4.14 -20.40 -2.56
CA GLU A 46 4.43 -19.83 -1.23
C GLU A 46 5.70 -18.94 -1.29
N HIS A 47 6.60 -19.26 -2.22
CA HIS A 47 7.87 -18.56 -2.43
C HIS A 47 7.69 -17.15 -3.04
N VAL A 48 6.58 -16.89 -3.74
CA VAL A 48 6.30 -15.65 -4.48
C VAL A 48 5.81 -14.53 -3.55
N LEU A 49 4.97 -14.86 -2.56
CA LEU A 49 4.48 -13.88 -1.56
C LEU A 49 5.59 -13.39 -0.63
N HIS A 50 6.63 -14.20 -0.43
CA HIS A 50 7.82 -13.83 0.34
C HIS A 50 8.81 -12.91 -0.41
N GLN A 51 8.70 -12.78 -1.74
CA GLN A 51 9.68 -12.04 -2.56
C GLN A 51 9.30 -10.57 -2.87
N MET A 52 8.18 -10.05 -2.36
CA MET A 52 7.64 -8.75 -2.78
C MET A 52 8.33 -7.53 -2.14
N ALA A 53 9.49 -7.10 -2.64
CA ALA A 53 9.86 -5.68 -2.88
C ALA A 53 11.37 -5.51 -3.10
N SER A 54 11.75 -5.10 -4.31
CA SER A 54 13.10 -4.64 -4.67
C SER A 54 13.18 -3.12 -4.58
N VAL A 55 14.20 -2.58 -3.89
CA VAL A 55 14.54 -1.14 -3.89
C VAL A 55 16.05 -1.00 -4.02
N GLU A 56 16.58 -1.08 -5.24
CA GLU A 56 17.97 -0.71 -5.52
C GLU A 56 18.08 0.35 -6.63
N LYS A 57 18.07 1.61 -6.19
CA LYS A 57 18.89 2.68 -6.78
C LYS A 57 19.30 3.78 -5.79
N PHE A 58 19.01 3.60 -4.50
CA PHE A 58 19.17 4.66 -3.48
C PHE A 58 20.52 4.62 -2.75
N LYS A 59 21.25 3.49 -2.79
CA LYS A 59 22.52 3.31 -2.05
C LYS A 59 23.74 3.97 -2.69
N GLU A 60 23.77 4.17 -4.01
CA GLU A 60 24.96 4.74 -4.67
C GLU A 60 25.07 6.27 -4.58
N MET A 61 24.01 6.98 -4.17
CA MET A 61 23.99 8.45 -4.15
C MET A 61 24.43 9.07 -2.81
N HIS A 62 24.74 8.28 -1.78
CA HIS A 62 24.96 8.80 -0.41
C HIS A 62 26.38 8.65 0.13
N LEU A 63 27.33 8.09 -0.63
CA LEU A 63 28.71 7.92 -0.16
C LEU A 63 29.64 9.11 -0.41
N ASN A 64 29.17 10.21 -1.02
CA ASN A 64 30.02 11.35 -1.39
C ASN A 64 29.67 12.70 -0.74
N HIS A 65 28.75 12.78 0.24
CA HIS A 65 28.26 14.08 0.72
C HIS A 65 28.59 14.48 2.17
N ASP A 66 29.34 13.67 2.92
CA ASP A 66 29.62 13.94 4.33
C ASP A 66 31.07 14.40 4.59
N THR A 67 31.40 15.60 4.11
CA THR A 67 32.36 16.49 4.81
C THR A 67 31.94 17.94 4.60
N GLU A 68 31.87 18.69 5.70
CA GLU A 68 31.54 20.11 5.85
C GLU A 68 30.08 20.48 6.11
N SER A 69 29.71 20.59 7.39
CA SER A 69 28.88 21.72 7.84
C SER A 69 28.90 21.90 9.37
N ASN A 70 29.86 22.69 9.84
CA ASN A 70 29.73 23.44 11.09
C ASN A 70 30.05 24.90 10.78
N ALA A 71 29.06 25.66 10.30
CA ALA A 71 29.17 27.10 10.13
C ALA A 71 27.82 27.81 10.32
N ASN A 72 27.87 28.82 11.18
CA ASN A 72 26.85 29.83 11.51
C ASN A 72 25.84 30.15 10.39
N PHE A 73 24.56 29.92 10.70
CA PHE A 73 23.43 30.27 9.84
C PHE A 73 23.00 31.73 10.04
N LYS A 74 23.66 32.68 9.34
CA LYS A 74 23.12 34.02 9.04
C LYS A 74 23.75 34.61 7.78
N THR A 75 23.42 34.09 6.60
CA THR A 75 23.46 34.86 5.35
C THR A 75 22.31 34.42 4.45
N LYS A 76 21.47 35.37 4.00
CA LYS A 76 20.55 35.13 2.89
C LYS A 76 21.42 34.94 1.65
N LYS A 77 21.53 33.70 1.14
CA LYS A 77 22.14 33.48 -0.17
C LYS A 77 21.31 34.24 -1.22
N PRO A 78 21.96 34.94 -2.17
CA PRO A 78 21.25 35.52 -3.30
C PRO A 78 20.54 34.41 -4.10
N PRO A 79 19.43 34.73 -4.78
CA PRO A 79 18.77 33.78 -5.66
C PRO A 79 19.77 33.26 -6.69
N VAL A 80 19.88 31.94 -6.80
CA VAL A 80 20.74 31.29 -7.80
C VAL A 80 20.23 31.74 -9.17
N PRO A 81 21.09 32.27 -10.05
CA PRO A 81 20.70 32.63 -11.41
C PRO A 81 20.07 31.42 -12.08
N MET A 82 18.89 31.60 -12.68
CA MET A 82 18.27 30.51 -13.44
C MET A 82 19.22 30.10 -14.58
N PRO A 83 19.41 28.80 -14.84
CA PRO A 83 20.24 28.35 -15.95
C PRO A 83 19.68 28.87 -17.29
N PRO A 84 20.57 29.02 -18.29
CA PRO A 84 20.22 29.43 -19.66
C PRO A 84 19.05 28.60 -20.22
N GLN A 85 18.27 29.22 -21.10
CA GLN A 85 17.02 28.65 -21.59
C GLN A 85 17.21 27.38 -22.44
N GLU A 86 18.38 27.20 -23.09
CA GLU A 86 18.74 25.97 -23.82
C GLU A 86 18.93 24.74 -22.91
N ASP A 87 19.34 24.92 -21.65
CA ASP A 87 19.46 23.80 -20.70
C ASP A 87 18.09 23.36 -20.13
N ARG A 88 17.04 24.18 -20.29
CA ARG A 88 15.70 23.84 -19.79
C ARG A 88 15.02 22.73 -20.59
N GLU A 89 15.44 22.51 -21.84
CA GLU A 89 14.91 21.40 -22.65
C GLU A 89 15.48 20.02 -22.20
N LEU A 90 16.56 20.01 -21.41
CA LEU A 90 17.15 18.79 -20.84
C LEU A 90 16.69 18.48 -19.42
N HIS A 91 15.96 19.40 -18.78
CA HIS A 91 15.54 19.27 -17.39
C HIS A 91 14.03 19.06 -17.31
N LEU A 92 13.64 17.88 -16.83
CA LEU A 92 12.24 17.47 -16.72
C LEU A 92 11.42 18.40 -15.83
N ALA A 93 10.16 18.61 -16.23
CA ALA A 93 9.14 19.36 -15.51
C ALA A 93 8.84 18.79 -14.10
N ARG A 94 9.44 17.67 -13.69
CA ARG A 94 9.43 17.23 -12.30
C ARG A 94 10.60 16.33 -11.92
N GLY A 95 11.26 16.73 -10.82
CA GLY A 95 12.26 15.97 -10.10
C GLY A 95 13.20 16.93 -9.37
N VAL A 96 13.12 17.01 -8.04
CA VAL A 96 14.16 17.67 -7.21
C VAL A 96 15.38 16.75 -7.10
N ALA A 97 15.86 16.31 -8.25
CA ALA A 97 17.17 15.76 -8.49
C ALA A 97 17.34 16.03 -9.98
N GLY A 98 18.19 16.96 -10.38
CA GLY A 98 18.47 17.30 -11.79
C GLY A 98 19.13 16.15 -12.56
N LEU A 99 18.56 14.96 -12.44
CA LEU A 99 18.98 13.74 -13.08
C LEU A 99 18.56 13.81 -14.54
N PRO A 100 19.45 13.41 -15.46
CA PRO A 100 19.13 13.39 -16.87
C PRO A 100 18.04 12.34 -17.18
N MET A 101 17.35 12.49 -18.31
CA MET A 101 16.36 11.52 -18.82
C MET A 101 16.89 10.09 -18.86
N SER A 102 18.17 9.91 -19.19
CA SER A 102 18.83 8.59 -19.22
C SER A 102 18.83 7.86 -17.86
N GLN A 103 18.70 8.60 -16.76
CA GLN A 103 18.63 8.03 -15.41
C GLN A 103 17.20 7.92 -14.86
N THR A 104 16.21 8.48 -15.58
CA THR A 104 14.80 8.54 -15.20
C THR A 104 13.88 7.91 -16.26
N PRO A 105 14.12 6.65 -16.67
CA PRO A 105 13.34 6.00 -17.73
C PRO A 105 11.83 5.86 -17.41
N ALA A 106 11.41 6.01 -16.16
CA ALA A 106 10.00 6.06 -15.78
C ALA A 106 9.27 7.34 -16.25
N LEU A 107 10.01 8.37 -16.69
CA LEU A 107 9.47 9.64 -17.16
C LEU A 107 9.35 9.72 -18.69
N GLU A 108 9.78 8.69 -19.43
CA GLU A 108 9.64 8.64 -20.88
C GLU A 108 8.16 8.62 -21.29
N GLY A 109 7.72 9.64 -22.04
CA GLY A 109 6.32 9.82 -22.43
C GLY A 109 5.39 10.31 -21.30
N ALA A 110 5.93 10.63 -20.12
CA ALA A 110 5.15 11.16 -19.02
C ALA A 110 4.95 12.68 -19.15
N GLU A 111 3.78 13.17 -18.78
CA GLU A 111 3.53 14.61 -18.60
C GLU A 111 3.15 14.92 -17.16
N ARG A 112 3.37 16.16 -16.71
CA ARG A 112 2.95 16.58 -15.36
C ARG A 112 1.42 16.50 -15.27
N GLY A 113 0.93 15.89 -14.20
CA GLY A 113 -0.50 15.87 -13.90
C GLY A 113 -1.08 17.28 -13.79
N LYS A 114 -2.37 17.41 -14.10
CA LYS A 114 -3.10 18.67 -14.01
C LYS A 114 -4.18 18.58 -12.93
N ILE A 115 -4.39 19.67 -12.21
CA ILE A 115 -5.45 19.78 -11.21
C ILE A 115 -6.53 20.69 -11.77
N GLU A 116 -7.71 20.12 -12.02
CA GLU A 116 -8.89 20.88 -12.45
C GLU A 116 -9.53 21.56 -11.24
N CYS A 117 -9.32 22.87 -11.12
CA CYS A 117 -9.90 23.73 -10.08
C CYS A 117 -10.22 25.12 -10.66
N ASP A 118 -10.96 25.92 -9.91
CA ASP A 118 -11.22 27.34 -10.21
C ASP A 118 -9.95 28.21 -10.14
N VAL A 119 -8.89 27.69 -9.52
CA VAL A 119 -7.56 28.27 -9.45
C VAL A 119 -6.53 27.35 -10.10
N ASP A 120 -5.49 27.93 -10.71
CA ASP A 120 -4.36 27.14 -11.22
C ASP A 120 -3.57 26.55 -10.04
N ALA A 121 -3.85 25.27 -9.77
CA ALA A 121 -3.20 24.48 -8.74
C ALA A 121 -2.29 23.40 -9.34
N ASN A 122 -1.95 23.47 -10.63
CA ASN A 122 -1.11 22.47 -11.30
C ASN A 122 0.24 22.29 -10.61
N ASP A 123 0.70 23.32 -9.89
CA ASP A 123 1.93 23.22 -9.11
C ASP A 123 1.88 22.21 -7.95
N LEU A 124 0.67 21.91 -7.46
CA LEU A 124 0.42 20.92 -6.43
C LEU A 124 0.29 19.49 -6.98
N ALA A 125 0.20 19.33 -8.30
CA ALA A 125 0.09 18.02 -8.93
C ALA A 125 1.39 17.25 -8.69
N TYR A 126 1.27 16.16 -7.92
CA TYR A 126 2.40 15.32 -7.55
C TYR A 126 2.49 13.99 -8.30
N TRP A 127 1.71 13.84 -9.35
CA TRP A 127 1.69 12.68 -10.23
C TRP A 127 1.95 13.11 -11.68
N ASN A 128 2.17 12.10 -12.54
CA ASN A 128 2.24 12.30 -13.98
C ASN A 128 0.92 11.83 -14.62
N GLU A 129 0.46 12.55 -15.64
CA GLU A 129 -0.72 12.22 -16.42
C GLU A 129 -0.55 12.73 -17.88
N PRO A 130 -0.34 11.83 -18.86
CA PRO A 130 -0.17 10.39 -18.70
C PRO A 130 1.09 10.03 -17.90
N GLN A 131 1.10 8.82 -17.33
CA GLN A 131 2.30 8.25 -16.73
C GLN A 131 3.29 7.83 -17.82
N GLY A 132 4.55 7.58 -17.45
CA GLY A 132 5.55 7.16 -18.42
C GLY A 132 5.24 5.80 -19.03
N LEU A 133 5.72 5.58 -20.25
CA LEU A 133 5.50 4.36 -21.04
C LEU A 133 5.93 3.11 -20.27
N ARG A 134 7.05 3.18 -19.54
CA ARG A 134 7.53 2.08 -18.69
C ARG A 134 6.50 1.68 -17.63
N ASP A 135 5.88 2.64 -16.95
CA ASP A 135 4.88 2.38 -15.92
C ASP A 135 3.57 1.87 -16.52
N ILE A 136 3.20 2.37 -17.71
CA ILE A 136 2.02 1.91 -18.46
C ILE A 136 2.16 0.45 -18.90
N HIS A 137 3.35 0.05 -19.35
CA HIS A 137 3.61 -1.30 -19.85
C HIS A 137 4.26 -2.22 -18.82
N PHE A 138 4.36 -1.77 -17.56
CA PHE A 138 4.96 -2.58 -16.50
C PHE A 138 4.12 -3.84 -16.27
N GLN A 139 4.77 -4.99 -16.41
CA GLN A 139 4.23 -6.29 -16.01
C GLN A 139 5.03 -6.77 -14.81
N SER A 140 4.31 -7.16 -13.75
CA SER A 140 4.94 -7.67 -12.56
C SER A 140 5.51 -9.08 -12.81
N PRO A 141 6.74 -9.38 -12.37
CA PRO A 141 7.28 -10.73 -12.43
C PRO A 141 6.54 -11.71 -11.51
N PHE A 142 5.74 -11.20 -10.57
CA PHE A 142 4.90 -11.98 -9.67
C PHE A 142 3.48 -12.18 -10.20
N ALA A 143 3.18 -11.66 -11.40
CA ALA A 143 1.90 -11.88 -12.04
C ALA A 143 1.76 -13.38 -12.29
N VAL A 144 0.72 -13.99 -11.69
CA VAL A 144 0.41 -15.40 -11.96
C VAL A 144 0.02 -15.48 -13.44
N VAL A 145 0.80 -16.21 -14.23
CA VAL A 145 0.49 -16.50 -15.63
C VAL A 145 -0.78 -17.35 -15.65
N GLU A 146 -1.76 -16.97 -16.47
CA GLU A 146 -3.08 -17.60 -16.58
C GLU A 146 -3.03 -19.02 -17.21
N ASP A 147 -2.05 -19.85 -16.82
CA ASP A 147 -1.94 -21.25 -17.26
C ASP A 147 -3.08 -22.12 -16.71
N ASP A 148 -3.62 -21.71 -15.56
CA ASP A 148 -4.80 -22.29 -14.94
C ASP A 148 -5.98 -21.34 -15.22
N SER A 149 -6.91 -21.77 -16.08
CA SER A 149 -8.05 -21.00 -16.64
C SER A 149 -9.00 -20.30 -15.63
N SER A 150 -8.66 -20.27 -14.34
CA SER A 150 -9.48 -19.74 -13.27
C SER A 150 -8.95 -18.40 -12.74
N GLU A 151 -9.74 -17.34 -12.92
CA GLU A 151 -9.48 -16.01 -12.34
C GLU A 151 -9.24 -16.11 -10.83
N LYS A 152 -8.17 -15.51 -10.31
CA LYS A 152 -7.85 -15.51 -8.88
C LYS A 152 -8.22 -14.16 -8.27
N TYR A 153 -8.75 -14.20 -7.05
CA TYR A 153 -9.21 -13.00 -6.34
C TYR A 153 -8.35 -12.66 -5.13
N LEU A 154 -8.33 -11.38 -4.81
CA LEU A 154 -7.80 -10.83 -3.56
C LEU A 154 -8.92 -10.05 -2.87
N SER A 155 -9.20 -10.32 -1.59
CA SER A 155 -10.11 -9.49 -0.79
C SER A 155 -9.38 -9.02 0.46
N PHE A 156 -10.00 -8.13 1.21
CA PHE A 156 -9.42 -7.72 2.48
C PHE A 156 -10.51 -7.19 3.41
N GLU A 157 -10.22 -7.23 4.70
CA GLU A 157 -11.03 -6.59 5.72
C GLU A 157 -10.43 -5.23 6.05
N PRO A 158 -11.20 -4.14 5.91
CA PRO A 158 -10.72 -2.83 6.29
C PRO A 158 -10.39 -2.74 7.78
N ASP A 159 -9.29 -2.07 8.09
CA ASP A 159 -8.81 -1.82 9.45
C ASP A 159 -9.89 -1.18 10.32
N SER A 160 -9.89 -1.47 11.63
CA SER A 160 -10.85 -0.87 12.58
C SER A 160 -10.55 0.58 12.95
N GLY A 161 -9.38 1.08 12.54
CA GLY A 161 -8.95 2.45 12.75
C GLY A 161 -9.66 3.49 11.87
N GLY A 162 -9.09 4.70 11.88
CA GLY A 162 -9.60 5.82 11.08
C GLY A 162 -9.31 5.67 9.59
N TRP A 163 -9.87 6.60 8.80
CA TRP A 163 -9.73 6.60 7.34
C TRP A 163 -8.29 6.46 6.85
N ASN A 164 -7.30 7.07 7.53
CA ASN A 164 -5.91 6.95 7.10
C ASN A 164 -5.39 5.50 7.14
N ASN A 165 -5.75 4.69 8.14
CA ASN A 165 -5.36 3.27 8.19
C ASN A 165 -6.05 2.49 7.07
N ILE A 166 -7.36 2.71 6.92
CA ILE A 166 -8.18 2.09 5.88
C ILE A 166 -7.62 2.41 4.48
N ARG A 167 -7.23 3.67 4.26
CA ARG A 167 -6.60 4.17 3.03
C ARG A 167 -5.28 3.45 2.73
N MET A 168 -4.38 3.39 3.72
CA MET A 168 -3.09 2.72 3.56
C MET A 168 -3.28 1.22 3.27
N SER A 169 -4.21 0.55 3.95
CA SER A 169 -4.51 -0.87 3.69
C SER A 169 -5.02 -1.09 2.26
N LEU A 170 -5.91 -0.23 1.75
CA LEU A 170 -6.37 -0.31 0.37
C LEU A 170 -5.22 -0.08 -0.63
N GLU A 171 -4.39 0.93 -0.42
CA GLU A 171 -3.26 1.25 -1.30
C GLU A 171 -2.30 0.05 -1.39
N ASN A 172 -2.03 -0.62 -0.27
CA ASN A 172 -1.29 -1.87 -0.27
C ASN A 172 -2.00 -2.97 -1.07
N MET A 173 -3.32 -3.10 -0.96
CA MET A 173 -4.07 -4.09 -1.74
C MET A 173 -4.05 -3.81 -3.24
N PHE A 174 -4.03 -2.54 -3.67
CA PHE A 174 -3.84 -2.19 -5.08
C PHE A 174 -2.48 -2.69 -5.58
N VAL A 175 -1.42 -2.47 -4.80
CA VAL A 175 -0.08 -2.93 -5.18
C VAL A 175 -0.02 -4.45 -5.24
N ILE A 176 -0.55 -5.16 -4.25
CA ILE A 176 -0.55 -6.64 -4.24
C ILE A 176 -1.37 -7.20 -5.40
N ALA A 177 -2.58 -6.67 -5.64
CA ALA A 177 -3.43 -7.14 -6.73
C ALA A 177 -2.80 -6.90 -8.11
N ALA A 178 -2.23 -5.71 -8.35
CA ALA A 178 -1.51 -5.40 -9.57
C ALA A 178 -0.27 -6.30 -9.74
N ALA A 179 0.50 -6.49 -8.66
CA ALA A 179 1.71 -7.28 -8.70
C ALA A 179 1.45 -8.78 -8.91
N THR A 180 0.33 -9.30 -8.42
CA THR A 180 -0.03 -10.72 -8.53
C THR A 180 -0.99 -11.02 -9.68
N ASN A 181 -1.42 -10.01 -10.44
CA ASN A 181 -2.46 -10.09 -11.47
C ASN A 181 -3.78 -10.71 -10.93
N ARG A 182 -4.13 -10.40 -9.69
CA ARG A 182 -5.38 -10.85 -9.05
C ARG A 182 -6.47 -9.80 -9.16
N THR A 183 -7.71 -10.24 -9.30
CA THR A 183 -8.87 -9.36 -9.27
C THR A 183 -9.16 -8.96 -7.83
N LEU A 184 -9.04 -7.66 -7.54
CA LEU A 184 -9.30 -7.11 -6.22
C LEU A 184 -10.80 -6.96 -6.00
N VAL A 185 -11.31 -7.64 -4.97
CA VAL A 185 -12.68 -7.54 -4.49
C VAL A 185 -12.75 -6.44 -3.43
N LEU A 186 -13.42 -5.34 -3.75
CA LEU A 186 -13.64 -4.27 -2.78
C LEU A 186 -14.68 -4.70 -1.75
N PRO A 187 -14.45 -4.43 -0.46
CA PRO A 187 -15.41 -4.73 0.58
C PRO A 187 -16.68 -3.87 0.42
N PRO A 188 -17.80 -4.28 1.05
CA PRO A 188 -19.04 -3.50 1.03
C PRO A 188 -18.85 -2.09 1.58
N GLU A 189 -19.70 -1.14 1.16
CA GLU A 189 -19.68 0.20 1.74
C GLU A 189 -19.97 0.13 3.24
N GLN A 190 -19.22 0.89 4.03
CA GLN A 190 -19.34 0.88 5.50
C GLN A 190 -19.26 2.29 6.08
N PRO A 191 -19.78 2.54 7.29
CA PRO A 191 -19.59 3.83 7.92
C PRO A 191 -18.11 3.99 8.31
N VAL A 192 -17.46 5.02 7.77
CA VAL A 192 -16.07 5.35 8.09
C VAL A 192 -16.04 6.35 9.23
N TYR A 193 -15.25 6.05 10.27
CA TYR A 193 -15.12 6.92 11.44
C TYR A 193 -14.76 8.36 11.02
N LEU A 194 -15.50 9.33 11.56
CA LEU A 194 -15.39 10.78 11.31
C LEU A 194 -15.70 11.25 9.87
N LEU A 195 -16.11 10.38 8.95
CA LEU A 195 -16.51 10.78 7.59
C LEU A 195 -18.04 10.84 7.41
N ASN A 196 -18.76 11.27 8.45
CA ASN A 196 -20.22 11.37 8.48
C ASN A 196 -20.74 12.78 8.23
N TYR A 197 -19.97 13.62 7.52
CA TYR A 197 -20.37 15.01 7.25
C TYR A 197 -21.67 15.10 6.43
N ASP A 198 -21.85 14.17 5.50
CA ASP A 198 -23.05 14.07 4.70
C ASP A 198 -24.14 13.30 5.45
N LYS A 199 -25.22 14.01 5.77
CA LYS A 199 -26.39 13.44 6.46
C LYS A 199 -27.18 12.46 5.60
N LYS A 200 -26.98 12.44 4.27
CA LYS A 200 -27.73 11.59 3.34
C LYS A 200 -26.99 10.28 3.02
N LYS A 201 -25.65 10.31 3.00
CA LYS A 201 -24.80 9.13 2.74
C LYS A 201 -23.83 8.88 3.90
N HIS A 202 -24.26 8.01 4.82
CA HIS A 202 -23.49 7.59 6.00
C HIS A 202 -22.47 6.48 5.69
N HIS A 203 -22.71 5.67 4.66
CA HIS A 203 -21.81 4.61 4.23
C HIS A 203 -20.94 5.13 3.09
N ARG A 204 -19.66 4.75 3.09
CA ARG A 204 -18.74 5.15 2.03
C ARG A 204 -18.07 3.93 1.44
N GLY A 205 -18.02 3.89 0.13
CA GLY A 205 -17.25 2.93 -0.63
C GLY A 205 -15.88 3.50 -1.01
N PHE A 206 -14.95 2.63 -1.38
CA PHE A 206 -13.65 3.08 -1.90
C PHE A 206 -13.77 3.83 -3.24
N ALA A 207 -14.81 3.52 -4.02
CA ALA A 207 -15.14 4.23 -5.25
C ALA A 207 -15.46 5.72 -5.04
N ASP A 208 -15.87 6.13 -3.82
CA ASP A 208 -16.15 7.53 -3.50
C ASP A 208 -14.86 8.37 -3.40
N PHE A 209 -13.70 7.73 -3.18
CA PHE A 209 -12.42 8.42 -2.92
C PHE A 209 -11.38 8.19 -4.01
N TYR A 210 -11.50 7.09 -4.76
CA TYR A 210 -10.53 6.70 -5.77
C TYR A 210 -11.18 6.68 -7.16
N PRO A 211 -10.45 7.08 -8.21
CA PRO A 211 -10.95 7.09 -9.58
C PRO A 211 -10.96 5.68 -10.21
N ILE A 212 -11.45 4.67 -9.49
CA ILE A 212 -11.40 3.24 -9.89
C ILE A 212 -12.19 2.94 -11.18
N HIS A 213 -13.08 3.85 -11.58
CA HIS A 213 -13.86 3.73 -12.81
C HIS A 213 -13.13 4.28 -14.04
N LYS A 214 -12.03 5.02 -13.85
CA LYS A 214 -11.29 5.60 -14.97
C LYS A 214 -10.53 4.50 -15.74
N PRO A 215 -10.48 4.57 -17.08
CA PRO A 215 -9.82 3.55 -17.90
C PRO A 215 -8.37 3.30 -17.51
N TYR A 216 -7.59 4.35 -17.21
CA TYR A 216 -6.18 4.20 -16.82
C TYR A 216 -6.00 3.37 -15.55
N PHE A 217 -6.97 3.40 -14.63
CA PHE A 217 -6.94 2.61 -13.41
C PHE A 217 -7.32 1.16 -13.71
N ARG A 218 -8.43 0.96 -14.44
CA ARG A 218 -8.96 -0.37 -14.81
C ARG A 218 -8.02 -1.17 -15.71
N ASN A 219 -7.22 -0.51 -16.54
CA ASN A 219 -6.26 -1.17 -17.42
C ASN A 219 -5.13 -1.87 -16.64
N ARG A 220 -4.88 -1.49 -15.38
CA ARG A 220 -3.82 -2.07 -14.55
C ARG A 220 -4.34 -2.93 -13.40
N LEU A 221 -5.55 -2.68 -12.97
CA LEU A 221 -6.15 -3.32 -11.81
C LEU A 221 -7.57 -3.78 -12.16
N LYS A 222 -7.73 -5.11 -12.21
CA LYS A 222 -9.04 -5.75 -12.25
C LYS A 222 -9.68 -5.56 -10.87
N ILE A 223 -10.78 -4.81 -10.82
CA ILE A 223 -11.49 -4.50 -9.57
C ILE A 223 -12.97 -4.82 -9.75
N ILE A 224 -13.54 -5.53 -8.78
CA ILE A 224 -14.97 -5.81 -8.68
C ILE A 224 -15.47 -5.48 -7.28
N THR A 225 -16.77 -5.29 -7.13
CA THR A 225 -17.40 -5.13 -5.81
C THR A 225 -17.61 -6.49 -5.15
N THR A 226 -17.78 -6.51 -3.83
CA THR A 226 -18.22 -7.73 -3.12
C THR A 226 -19.56 -8.24 -3.66
N GLU A 227 -20.47 -7.34 -4.07
CA GLU A 227 -21.71 -7.70 -4.76
C GLU A 227 -21.46 -8.53 -6.01
N GLU A 228 -20.68 -7.98 -6.93
CA GLU A 228 -20.38 -8.60 -8.22
C GLU A 228 -19.63 -9.93 -8.03
N PHE A 229 -18.72 -9.98 -7.05
CA PHE A 229 -18.02 -11.20 -6.68
C PHE A 229 -18.96 -12.30 -6.18
N LEU A 230 -19.85 -12.00 -5.24
CA LEU A 230 -20.78 -12.99 -4.68
C LEU A 230 -21.84 -13.42 -5.69
N GLN A 231 -22.25 -12.54 -6.62
CA GLN A 231 -23.13 -12.92 -7.72
C GLN A 231 -22.45 -13.90 -8.71
N ARG A 232 -21.13 -13.78 -8.89
CA ARG A 232 -20.36 -14.69 -9.76
C ARG A 232 -20.02 -16.01 -9.09
N GLU A 233 -19.59 -15.94 -7.84
CA GLU A 233 -18.92 -17.06 -7.16
C GLU A 233 -19.74 -17.66 -6.02
N GLY A 234 -20.73 -16.94 -5.50
CA GLY A 234 -21.50 -17.30 -4.30
C GLY A 234 -22.71 -18.21 -4.55
N ASP A 235 -23.08 -18.44 -5.81
CA ASP A 235 -24.16 -19.34 -6.19
C ASP A 235 -23.82 -20.81 -5.87
N ALA A 236 -24.84 -21.68 -5.84
CA ALA A 236 -24.66 -23.11 -5.56
C ALA A 236 -23.71 -23.83 -6.54
N ASN A 237 -23.58 -23.29 -7.75
CA ASN A 237 -22.67 -23.77 -8.79
C ASN A 237 -21.38 -22.93 -8.90
N GLY A 238 -21.24 -21.88 -8.09
CA GLY A 238 -20.07 -21.01 -8.06
C GLY A 238 -18.91 -21.68 -7.32
N ARG A 239 -17.71 -21.08 -7.40
CA ARG A 239 -16.52 -21.65 -6.74
C ARG A 239 -16.54 -21.51 -5.22
N LEU A 240 -17.36 -20.60 -4.69
CA LEU A 240 -17.41 -20.24 -3.27
C LEU A 240 -18.87 -20.22 -2.79
N PRO A 241 -19.58 -21.36 -2.84
CA PRO A 241 -21.00 -21.40 -2.56
C PRO A 241 -21.29 -20.92 -1.14
N ILE A 242 -22.29 -20.05 -1.01
CA ILE A 242 -22.76 -19.58 0.30
C ILE A 242 -23.73 -20.61 0.86
N SER A 243 -23.53 -21.07 2.10
CA SER A 243 -24.47 -21.98 2.74
C SER A 243 -25.87 -21.35 2.86
N GLU A 244 -26.92 -22.14 2.69
CA GLU A 244 -28.30 -21.64 2.74
C GLU A 244 -28.63 -20.92 4.06
N GLU A 245 -27.99 -21.35 5.17
CA GLU A 245 -28.10 -20.68 6.48
C GLU A 245 -27.50 -19.27 6.51
N LEU A 246 -26.41 -19.03 5.76
CA LEU A 246 -25.71 -17.74 5.72
C LEU A 246 -26.17 -16.84 4.59
N LYS A 247 -26.78 -17.41 3.55
CA LYS A 247 -27.13 -16.73 2.30
C LYS A 247 -27.91 -15.44 2.51
N GLU A 248 -28.97 -15.46 3.30
CA GLU A 248 -29.76 -14.26 3.57
C GLU A 248 -28.92 -13.16 4.27
N ARG A 249 -28.09 -13.54 5.23
CA ARG A 249 -27.28 -12.58 6.01
C ARG A 249 -26.14 -11.99 5.18
N VAL A 250 -25.45 -12.82 4.41
CA VAL A 250 -24.38 -12.40 3.48
C VAL A 250 -24.97 -11.51 2.39
N MET A 251 -26.08 -11.93 1.78
CA MET A 251 -26.73 -11.19 0.71
C MET A 251 -27.44 -9.91 1.18
N LYS A 252 -27.69 -9.71 2.48
CA LYS A 252 -28.13 -8.41 3.00
C LYS A 252 -26.99 -7.42 3.19
N ALA A 253 -25.76 -7.89 3.38
CA ALA A 253 -24.61 -7.08 3.77
C ALA A 253 -23.58 -6.85 2.64
N HIS A 254 -23.81 -7.39 1.43
CA HIS A 254 -22.79 -7.41 0.38
C HIS A 254 -22.59 -6.07 -0.35
N GLN A 255 -23.60 -5.20 -0.41
CA GLN A 255 -23.46 -3.83 -0.95
C GLN A 255 -23.05 -2.84 0.13
N VAL A 256 -23.72 -2.92 1.28
CA VAL A 256 -23.57 -2.01 2.40
C VAL A 256 -23.61 -2.82 3.69
N CYS A 257 -22.74 -2.52 4.64
CA CYS A 257 -22.69 -3.22 5.91
C CYS A 257 -22.32 -2.32 7.10
N GLU A 258 -22.69 -2.80 8.30
CA GLU A 258 -22.32 -2.17 9.57
C GLU A 258 -21.34 -3.05 10.36
N ARG A 259 -20.32 -2.42 10.97
CA ARG A 259 -19.38 -3.10 11.89
C ARG A 259 -19.98 -3.30 13.28
N ARG A 260 -21.19 -3.87 13.32
CA ARG A 260 -21.92 -4.23 14.54
C ARG A 260 -22.40 -5.66 14.40
N ALA A 261 -21.99 -6.53 15.31
CA ALA A 261 -22.36 -7.95 15.28
C ALA A 261 -23.89 -8.17 15.33
N LYS A 262 -24.62 -7.29 16.02
CA LYS A 262 -26.09 -7.36 16.17
C LYS A 262 -26.87 -6.73 15.01
N SER A 263 -26.20 -6.11 14.04
CA SER A 263 -26.87 -5.48 12.90
C SER A 263 -27.41 -6.55 11.94
N SER A 264 -28.57 -6.30 11.34
CA SER A 264 -29.13 -7.16 10.28
C SER A 264 -28.27 -7.15 9.01
N ILE A 265 -27.45 -6.11 8.82
CA ILE A 265 -26.50 -5.94 7.72
C ILE A 265 -25.05 -6.00 8.24
N SER A 266 -24.76 -6.94 9.12
CA SER A 266 -23.45 -7.03 9.76
C SER A 266 -22.33 -7.35 8.76
N CYS A 267 -21.25 -6.54 8.73
CA CYS A 267 -20.08 -6.83 7.89
C CYS A 267 -19.43 -8.18 8.21
N PHE A 268 -19.56 -8.64 9.46
CA PHE A 268 -19.03 -9.93 9.90
C PHE A 268 -19.63 -11.10 9.11
N ALA A 269 -20.89 -11.02 8.66
CA ALA A 269 -21.48 -12.11 7.87
C ALA A 269 -20.72 -12.33 6.56
N VAL A 270 -20.39 -11.24 5.84
CA VAL A 270 -19.59 -11.28 4.61
C VAL A 270 -18.18 -11.77 4.92
N TYR A 271 -17.51 -11.14 5.89
CA TYR A 271 -16.11 -11.45 6.19
C TYR A 271 -15.90 -12.86 6.76
N ASP A 272 -16.80 -13.34 7.62
CA ASP A 272 -16.77 -14.71 8.13
C ASP A 272 -16.93 -15.73 7.00
N HIS A 273 -17.84 -15.46 6.05
CA HIS A 273 -17.98 -16.28 4.85
C HIS A 273 -16.69 -16.28 4.03
N LEU A 274 -16.15 -15.10 3.69
CA LEU A 274 -14.90 -14.96 2.93
C LEU A 274 -13.71 -15.64 3.64
N ARG A 275 -13.62 -15.57 4.97
CA ARG A 275 -12.61 -16.31 5.76
C ARG A 275 -12.82 -17.83 5.72
N SER A 276 -14.07 -18.29 5.71
CA SER A 276 -14.39 -19.72 5.72
C SER A 276 -14.09 -20.41 4.40
N VAL A 277 -14.19 -19.68 3.29
CA VAL A 277 -13.97 -20.21 1.93
C VAL A 277 -12.64 -19.76 1.32
N GLY A 278 -12.03 -18.72 1.87
CA GLY A 278 -10.76 -18.17 1.44
C GLY A 278 -9.58 -18.64 2.26
N TYR A 279 -8.38 -18.51 1.67
CA TYR A 279 -7.15 -18.73 2.41
C TYR A 279 -6.77 -17.45 3.15
N VAL A 280 -6.55 -17.55 4.46
CA VAL A 280 -6.11 -16.44 5.29
C VAL A 280 -4.64 -16.71 5.62
N PRO A 281 -3.68 -15.99 5.01
CA PRO A 281 -2.28 -16.19 5.35
C PRO A 281 -2.08 -15.94 6.85
N SER A 282 -1.45 -16.90 7.52
CA SER A 282 -1.16 -16.83 8.96
C SER A 282 0.02 -15.90 9.22
N ILE A 283 -0.17 -14.62 8.93
CA ILE A 283 0.81 -13.56 9.15
C ILE A 283 0.53 -12.93 10.51
N ASP A 284 1.38 -13.27 11.47
CA ASP A 284 1.47 -12.67 12.80
C ASP A 284 2.72 -11.80 12.82
N GLY A 285 2.57 -10.50 13.05
CA GLY A 285 3.68 -9.55 13.06
C GLY A 285 4.78 -9.89 14.07
N ASN A 286 4.49 -10.76 15.05
CA ASN A 286 5.44 -11.22 16.05
C ASN A 286 6.09 -12.57 15.72
N LYS A 287 5.66 -13.24 14.65
CA LYS A 287 6.18 -14.58 14.27
C LYS A 287 6.71 -14.61 12.85
N ASN A 288 6.18 -13.76 11.98
CA ASN A 288 6.53 -13.72 10.59
C ASN A 288 7.47 -12.54 10.34
N CYS A 289 8.60 -12.84 9.72
CA CYS A 289 9.59 -11.86 9.32
C CYS A 289 9.77 -11.97 7.82
N PHE A 290 9.43 -10.90 7.11
CA PHE A 290 9.58 -10.83 5.66
C PHE A 290 10.98 -10.34 5.35
N VAL A 291 11.75 -11.17 4.66
CA VAL A 291 13.09 -10.84 4.19
C VAL A 291 13.00 -10.65 2.69
N PHE A 292 13.17 -9.42 2.24
CA PHE A 292 13.20 -9.07 0.83
C PHE A 292 14.66 -9.01 0.39
N ASP A 293 15.06 -9.88 -0.53
CA ASP A 293 16.41 -9.94 -1.08
C ASP A 293 16.34 -10.15 -2.59
N THR A 294 17.09 -9.34 -3.34
CA THR A 294 17.18 -9.46 -4.79
C THR A 294 18.08 -10.59 -5.22
N ASP A 295 19.02 -11.05 -4.40
CA ASP A 295 20.12 -11.88 -4.86
C ASP A 295 20.15 -13.23 -4.14
N ALA A 296 19.82 -13.26 -2.84
CA ALA A 296 19.98 -14.47 -2.03
C ALA A 296 18.89 -15.53 -2.24
N TYR A 297 17.69 -15.15 -2.69
CA TYR A 297 16.51 -16.02 -2.68
C TYR A 297 15.72 -16.08 -4.00
N GLN A 298 16.26 -15.62 -5.14
CA GLN A 298 15.65 -15.74 -6.47
C GLN A 298 15.62 -17.19 -6.98
N GLY A 299 14.84 -18.08 -6.34
CA GLY A 299 14.75 -19.50 -6.71
C GLY A 299 15.99 -20.34 -6.39
N ASN A 300 17.07 -19.71 -5.88
CA ASN A 300 18.21 -20.43 -5.34
C ASN A 300 17.82 -21.16 -4.06
N LYS A 301 18.24 -22.43 -3.92
CA LYS A 301 18.04 -23.17 -2.66
C LYS A 301 18.64 -22.37 -1.51
N MET A 302 17.82 -22.09 -0.51
CA MET A 302 18.23 -21.35 0.68
C MET A 302 19.43 -22.06 1.34
N THR A 303 20.60 -21.43 1.32
CA THR A 303 21.79 -21.98 1.96
C THR A 303 21.67 -21.86 3.48
N THR A 304 22.43 -22.68 4.22
CA THR A 304 22.51 -22.58 5.69
C THR A 304 23.00 -21.20 6.14
N ALA A 305 23.84 -20.53 5.35
CA ALA A 305 24.32 -19.18 5.63
C ALA A 305 23.19 -18.15 5.50
N HIS A 306 22.40 -18.22 4.42
CA HIS A 306 21.25 -17.34 4.20
C HIS A 306 20.18 -17.53 5.28
N SER A 307 19.87 -18.78 5.64
CA SER A 307 18.91 -19.06 6.72
C SER A 307 19.38 -18.50 8.06
N ARG A 308 20.69 -18.58 8.37
CA ARG A 308 21.27 -17.99 9.59
C ARG A 308 21.22 -16.46 9.58
N ALA A 309 21.52 -15.83 8.45
CA ALA A 309 21.46 -14.37 8.29
C ALA A 309 20.02 -13.86 8.47
N ALA A 310 19.05 -14.48 7.78
CA ALA A 310 17.63 -14.19 7.94
C ALA A 310 17.18 -14.38 9.39
N LYS A 311 17.53 -15.52 10.02
CA LYS A 311 17.18 -15.79 11.42
C LYS A 311 17.76 -14.74 12.37
N ASN A 312 18.99 -14.29 12.14
CA ASN A 312 19.62 -13.23 12.95
C ASN A 312 18.96 -11.87 12.74
N PHE A 313 18.62 -11.52 11.50
CA PHE A 313 17.88 -10.28 11.20
C PHE A 313 16.52 -10.29 11.91
N CYS A 314 15.78 -11.39 11.75
CA CYS A 314 14.45 -11.54 12.31
C CYS A 314 14.46 -11.64 13.84
N SER A 315 15.44 -12.31 14.45
CA SER A 315 15.53 -12.40 15.92
C SER A 315 15.82 -11.06 16.58
N VAL A 316 16.53 -10.15 15.91
CA VAL A 316 16.74 -8.78 16.37
C VAL A 316 15.43 -7.98 16.36
N CYS A 317 14.58 -8.20 15.34
CA CYS A 317 13.30 -7.50 15.20
C CYS A 317 12.21 -8.00 16.14
N LEU A 318 12.18 -9.30 16.45
CA LEU A 318 11.10 -9.88 17.25
C LEU A 318 11.22 -9.61 18.75
N GLY A 319 12.36 -9.06 19.20
CA GLY A 319 12.66 -8.89 20.62
C GLY A 319 12.77 -10.24 21.32
N ASN A 320 13.82 -10.46 22.09
CA ASN A 320 13.83 -11.59 23.01
C ASN A 320 12.77 -11.32 24.09
N SER A 321 11.52 -11.71 23.82
CA SER A 321 10.44 -11.74 24.80
C SER A 321 10.70 -12.93 25.72
N THR A 322 11.65 -12.76 26.63
CA THR A 322 11.89 -13.67 27.77
C THR A 322 10.81 -13.53 28.81
#